data_AF-A0A255DM53-F1
#
_entry.id   AF-A0A255DM53-F1
#
_cell.length_a   1.000
_cell.length_b   1.000
_cell.length_c   1.000
_cell.angle_alpha   90.00
_cell.angle_beta   90.00
_cell.angle_gamma   90.00
#
_symmetry.space_group_name_H-M   'P 1'
#
loop_
_entity.id
_entity.type
_entity.pdbx_description
1 polymer ?
#
loop_
_entity_poly.entity_id
_entity_poly.type
_entity_poly.pdbx_seq_one_letter_code
_entity_poly.pdbx_strand_id
1 'polypeptide(L)' 'MLAGVPTDAELRATFKTVLADAIKGAGVPEGVGLDQHTTEALLDVDAAAPNPPASLIQAARVAFGKQLDKP' A
#
# COMPACT_ATOMS: atom_id res chain seq x y z
N MET A 1 -8.06 22.60 -9.46
CA MET A 1 -6.63 22.30 -9.22
C MET A 1 -6.34 21.00 -9.92
N LEU A 2 -5.42 20.97 -10.88
CA LEU A 2 -4.96 19.72 -11.49
C LEU A 2 -4.16 18.99 -10.41
N ALA A 3 -4.77 18.02 -9.73
CA ALA A 3 -3.99 17.10 -8.91
C ALA A 3 -3.04 16.41 -9.88
N GLY A 4 -1.77 16.80 -9.86
CA GLY A 4 -0.74 16.18 -10.69
C GLY A 4 -0.63 14.70 -10.35
N VAL A 5 -0.01 13.93 -11.25
CA VAL A 5 0.39 12.55 -10.92
C VAL A 5 1.24 12.61 -9.64
N PRO A 6 0.88 11.86 -8.59
CA PRO A 6 1.62 11.90 -7.33
C PRO A 6 3.07 11.46 -7.57
N THR A 7 3.99 12.16 -6.92
CA THR A 7 5.42 11.86 -6.95
C THR A 7 5.72 10.55 -6.23
N ASP A 8 6.84 9.90 -6.54
CA ASP A 8 7.33 8.72 -5.82
C ASP A 8 7.41 8.94 -4.31
N ALA A 9 7.79 10.15 -3.87
CA ALA A 9 7.87 10.49 -2.46
C ALA A 9 6.49 10.49 -1.79
N GLU A 10 5.49 11.06 -2.47
CA GLU A 10 4.09 11.06 -2.02
C GLU A 10 3.53 9.63 -2.01
N LEU A 11 3.77 8.84 -3.06
CA LEU A 11 3.37 7.43 -3.10
C LEU A 11 4.01 6.60 -1.97
N ARG A 12 5.30 6.83 -1.68
CA ARG A 12 5.99 6.18 -0.55
C ARG A 12 5.40 6.56 0.79
N ALA A 13 5.00 7.83 0.96
CA ALA A 13 4.35 8.29 2.19
C ALA A 13 2.96 7.66 2.34
N THR A 14 2.15 7.68 1.29
CA THR A 14 0.84 7.03 1.24
C THR A 14 0.94 5.55 1.57
N PHE A 15 1.84 4.81 0.90
CA PHE A 15 2.03 3.39 1.14
C PHE A 15 2.37 3.08 2.61
N LYS A 16 3.28 3.85 3.22
CA LYS A 16 3.66 3.67 4.63
C LYS A 16 2.48 3.88 5.58
N THR A 17 1.69 4.91 5.35
CA THR A 17 0.49 5.20 6.16
C THR A 17 -0.51 4.07 6.04
N VAL A 18 -0.87 3.70 4.81
CA VAL A 18 -1.86 2.64 4.56
C VAL A 18 -1.38 1.29 5.08
N LEU A 19 -0.10 0.94 4.94
CA LEU A 19 0.45 -0.28 5.51
C LEU A 19 0.37 -0.30 7.04
N ALA A 20 0.62 0.83 7.70
CA ALA A 20 0.50 0.94 9.15
C ALA A 20 -0.94 0.79 9.64
N ASP A 21 -1.91 1.25 8.84
CA ASP A 21 -3.34 1.11 9.12
C ASP A 21 -3.82 -0.32 8.86
N ALA A 22 -3.42 -0.94 7.74
CA ALA A 22 -3.67 -2.34 7.43
C ALA A 22 -3.13 -3.28 8.51
N ILE A 23 -1.92 -3.06 9.02
CA ILE A 23 -1.34 -3.88 10.10
C ILE A 23 -2.21 -3.85 11.38
N LYS A 24 -2.97 -2.77 11.59
CA LYS A 24 -3.88 -2.60 12.73
C LYS A 24 -5.31 -3.07 12.43
N GLY A 25 -5.64 -3.45 11.20
CA GLY A 25 -7.00 -3.77 10.77
C GLY A 25 -7.88 -2.52 10.63
N ALA A 26 -7.29 -1.36 10.32
CA ALA A 26 -8.00 -0.09 10.20
C ALA A 26 -8.51 0.20 8.78
N GLY A 27 -8.31 -0.74 7.84
CA GLY A 27 -8.78 -0.66 6.46
C GLY A 27 -7.76 -0.07 5.49
N VAL A 28 -8.06 -0.25 4.19
CA VAL A 28 -7.25 0.20 3.06
C VAL A 28 -8.07 1.18 2.23
N PRO A 29 -7.71 2.48 2.19
CA PRO A 29 -8.45 3.47 1.43
C PRO A 29 -8.23 3.29 -0.09
N GLU A 30 -9.31 3.43 -0.85
CA GLU A 30 -9.27 3.43 -2.32
C GLU A 30 -8.87 4.80 -2.89
N GLY A 31 -8.35 4.82 -4.11
CA GLY A 31 -8.11 6.07 -4.85
C GLY A 31 -6.93 6.92 -4.36
N VAL A 32 -6.07 6.39 -3.48
CA VAL A 32 -4.91 7.10 -2.92
C VAL A 32 -3.65 7.08 -3.80
N GLY A 33 -3.80 6.72 -5.08
CA GLY A 33 -2.70 6.65 -6.06
C GLY A 33 -1.86 5.37 -5.98
N LEU A 34 -2.18 4.44 -5.08
CA LEU A 34 -1.62 3.08 -5.11
C LEU A 34 -2.29 2.27 -6.22
N ASP A 35 -1.52 1.45 -6.91
CA ASP A 35 -2.07 0.59 -7.94
C ASP A 35 -2.86 -0.58 -7.35
N GLN A 36 -3.61 -1.27 -8.20
CA GLN A 36 -4.49 -2.36 -7.79
C GLN A 36 -3.70 -3.48 -7.09
N HIS A 37 -2.55 -3.89 -7.61
CA HIS A 37 -1.75 -4.97 -7.01
C HIS A 37 -1.21 -4.61 -5.62
N THR A 38 -0.80 -3.36 -5.44
CA THR A 38 -0.37 -2.87 -4.13
C THR A 38 -1.53 -2.82 -3.16
N THR A 39 -2.71 -2.39 -3.63
CA THR A 39 -3.95 -2.32 -2.84
C THR A 39 -4.41 -3.72 -2.41
N GLU A 40 -4.42 -4.70 -3.31
CA GLU A 40 -4.76 -6.10 -3.02
C GLU A 40 -3.83 -6.69 -1.96
N ALA A 41 -2.51 -6.48 -2.09
CA ALA A 41 -1.56 -6.96 -1.09
C ALA A 41 -1.72 -6.29 0.29
N LEU A 42 -2.16 -5.03 0.33
CA LEU A 42 -2.49 -4.33 1.57
C LEU A 42 -3.80 -4.86 2.19
N LEU A 43 -4.78 -5.22 1.37
CA LEU A 43 -6.01 -5.87 1.84
C LEU A 43 -5.74 -7.24 2.45
N ASP A 44 -4.83 -8.03 1.88
CA ASP A 44 -4.39 -9.29 2.49
C ASP A 44 -3.74 -9.08 3.87
N VAL A 45 -2.97 -8.01 4.03
CA VAL A 45 -2.37 -7.60 5.31
C VAL A 45 -3.47 -7.21 6.31
N ASP A 46 -4.44 -6.40 5.89
CA ASP A 46 -5.57 -5.95 6.71
C ASP A 46 -6.46 -7.12 7.16
N ALA A 47 -6.74 -8.06 6.25
CA ALA A 47 -7.52 -9.26 6.54
C ALA A 47 -6.85 -10.21 7.55
N ALA A 48 -5.51 -10.17 7.64
CA ALA A 48 -4.73 -10.94 8.60
C ALA A 48 -4.45 -10.18 9.91
N ALA A 49 -5.01 -8.99 10.08
CA ALA A 49 -4.87 -8.23 11.31
C ALA A 49 -5.72 -8.80 12.47
N PRO A 50 -5.33 -8.54 13.74
CA PRO A 50 -4.07 -7.91 14.15
C PRO A 50 -2.87 -8.88 14.09
N ASN A 51 -1.66 -8.35 13.83
CA ASN A 51 -0.40 -9.09 13.63
C ASN A 51 -0.34 -9.98 12.37
N PRO A 52 -0.45 -9.36 11.17
CA PRO A 52 -0.27 -10.10 9.92
C PRO A 52 1.13 -10.71 9.84
N PRO A 53 1.26 -11.91 9.24
CA PRO A 53 2.55 -12.57 9.07
C PRO A 53 3.51 -11.72 8.23
N ALA A 54 4.80 -11.81 8.56
CA ALA A 54 5.85 -11.04 7.90
C ALA A 54 5.90 -11.26 6.38
N SER A 55 5.47 -12.43 5.89
CA SER A 55 5.36 -12.74 4.46
C SER A 55 4.37 -11.84 3.72
N LEU A 56 3.22 -11.52 4.31
CA LEU A 56 2.23 -10.61 3.71
C LEU A 56 2.75 -9.17 3.69
N ILE A 57 3.41 -8.74 4.77
CA ILE A 57 4.06 -7.42 4.82
C ILE A 57 5.13 -7.30 3.73
N GLN A 58 5.94 -8.35 3.50
CA GLN A 58 6.93 -8.36 2.44
C GLN A 58 6.28 -8.38 1.05
N ALA A 59 5.19 -9.14 0.86
CA ALA A 59 4.46 -9.15 -0.40
C ALA A 59 3.92 -7.75 -0.76
N ALA A 60 3.33 -7.03 0.19
CA ALA A 60 2.87 -5.65 0.01
C ALA A 60 4.02 -4.70 -0.36
N ARG A 61 5.18 -4.83 0.28
CA ARG A 61 6.38 -4.03 -0.05
C ARG A 61 6.91 -4.33 -1.45
N VAL A 62 6.91 -5.59 -1.87
CA VAL A 62 7.35 -6.00 -3.22
C VAL A 62 6.37 -5.49 -4.28
N ALA A 63 5.06 -5.60 -4.04
CA ALA A 63 4.04 -5.06 -4.94
C ALA A 63 4.22 -3.54 -5.14
N PHE A 64 4.40 -2.81 -4.04
CA PHE A 64 4.68 -1.38 -4.10
C PHE A 64 5.99 -1.03 -4.82
N GLY A 65 7.06 -1.80 -4.61
CA GLY A 65 8.32 -1.63 -5.34
C GLY A 65 8.12 -1.71 -6.86
N LYS A 66 7.36 -2.70 -7.32
CA LYS A 66 7.00 -2.85 -8.73
C LYS A 66 6.18 -1.68 -9.27
N GLN A 67 5.36 -1.02 -8.46
CA GLN A 67 4.64 0.19 -8.87
C GLN A 67 5.61 1.33 -9.19
N LEU A 68 6.65 1.51 -8.37
CA LEU A 68 7.65 2.57 -8.55
C LEU A 68 8.63 2.29 -9.69
N ASP A 69 8.88 1.02 -9.99
CA ASP A 69 9.76 0.62 -11.10
C ASP A 69 9.07 0.68 -12.48
N LYS A 70 7.78 1.04 -12.54
CA LYS A 70 7.06 1.21 -13.81
C LYS A 70 7.64 2.42 -14.58
N PRO A 71 7.97 2.26 -15.87
CA PRO A 71 8.57 3.32 -16.69
C PRO A 71 7.62 4.48 -16.97
#